data_AF-A0A2W5U4S6-F1
#
_entry.id   AF-A0A2W5U4S6-F1
#
_cell.length_a   1.000
_cell.length_b   1.000
_cell.length_c   1.000
_cell.angle_alpha   90.00
_cell.angle_beta   90.00
_cell.angle_gamma   90.00
#
_symmetry.space_group_name_H-M   'P 1'
#
loop_
_entity.id
_entity.type
_entity.pdbx_description
1 polymer ?
#
loop_
_entity_poly.entity_id
_entity_poly.type
_entity_poly.pdbx_seq_one_letter_code
_entity_poly.pdbx_strand_id
1 'polypeptide(L)'
;MWDCLLKRIIVFGSDSLNPEWPFYRLTDHGAHVLKSVAPQPYDPDGFMSYFDATCSGIDPAVRSYVAEAVHAFNSDCTRAAAVMLGCASEKLLLLLCESFEAAIGDATKKAKFSKDLAARWAISHKYTTLRDRLELMVTAKKIPHEHAETVAGELPAGFELLRRCRNAAGHPDVPGDVSNDTVFLNLRTFTEYARRVQSMITHFGATAADW
;
A
#
# COMPACT_ATOMS: atom_id res chain seq x y z
N MET A 1 8.46 21.07 18.59
CA MET A 1 9.79 21.66 18.38
C MET A 1 10.86 20.57 18.28
N TRP A 2 11.02 19.73 19.31
CA TRP A 2 11.98 18.62 19.33
C TRP A 2 11.77 17.60 18.19
N ASP A 3 10.53 17.23 17.87
CA ASP A 3 10.26 16.34 16.73
C ASP A 3 10.67 16.95 15.39
N CYS A 4 10.50 18.26 15.22
CA CYS A 4 10.91 18.95 13.99
C CYS A 4 12.44 18.98 13.83
N LEU A 5 13.19 19.03 14.95
CA LEU A 5 14.65 18.91 14.95
C LEU A 5 15.10 17.47 14.63
N LEU A 6 14.51 16.47 15.29
CA LEU A 6 14.84 15.06 15.08
C LEU A 6 14.52 14.60 13.65
N LYS A 7 13.39 15.06 13.10
CA LYS A 7 12.97 14.79 11.71
C LYS A 7 13.63 15.72 10.68
N ARG A 8 14.61 16.55 11.09
CA ARG A 8 15.34 17.51 10.22
C ARG A 8 14.45 18.46 9.42
N ILE A 9 13.23 18.75 9.89
CA ILE A 9 12.35 19.77 9.32
C ILE A 9 12.94 21.16 9.60
N ILE A 10 13.48 21.33 10.80
CA ILE A 10 14.22 22.53 11.22
C ILE A 10 15.60 22.13 11.73
N VAL A 11 16.55 23.05 11.64
CA VAL A 11 17.89 22.92 12.25
C VAL A 11 18.21 24.19 13.04
N PHE A 12 19.20 24.11 13.93
CA PHE A 12 19.67 25.30 14.64
C PHE A 12 20.29 26.32 13.70
N GLY A 13 20.13 27.58 14.10
CA GLY A 13 20.62 28.76 13.42
C GLY A 13 19.65 29.30 12.37
N SER A 14 19.64 30.63 12.17
CA SER A 14 18.88 31.30 11.11
C SER A 14 19.74 31.66 9.90
N ASP A 15 21.01 32.02 10.12
CA ASP A 15 21.99 32.42 9.10
C ASP A 15 23.43 32.29 9.64
N SER A 16 24.43 32.74 8.86
CA SER A 16 25.84 32.71 9.27
C SER A 16 26.15 33.61 10.47
N LEU A 17 25.31 34.61 10.76
CA LEU A 17 25.47 35.51 11.90
C LEU A 17 24.82 34.94 13.17
N ASN A 18 23.88 34.02 13.01
CA ASN A 18 23.12 33.39 14.09
C ASN A 18 23.07 31.87 13.89
N PRO A 19 24.19 31.14 14.03
CA PRO A 19 24.24 29.71 13.72
C PRO A 19 23.70 28.79 14.83
N GLU A 20 23.44 29.32 16.03
CA GLU A 20 23.10 28.53 17.22
C GLU A 20 21.71 28.83 17.80
N TRP A 21 21.37 28.11 18.87
CA TRP A 21 20.17 28.36 19.67
C TRP A 21 20.13 29.83 20.18
N PRO A 22 18.96 30.48 20.28
CA PRO A 22 17.60 29.96 20.09
C PRO A 22 17.09 30.04 18.65
N PHE A 23 17.95 30.32 17.67
CA PHE A 23 17.52 30.49 16.29
C PHE A 23 17.32 29.15 15.59
N TYR A 24 16.36 29.12 14.69
CA TYR A 24 16.05 27.95 13.86
C TYR A 24 15.83 28.40 12.42
N ARG A 25 16.18 27.53 11.48
CA ARG A 25 15.80 27.66 10.08
C ARG A 25 15.14 26.40 9.59
N LEU A 26 14.26 26.60 8.64
CA LEU A 26 13.67 25.53 7.86
C LEU A 26 14.74 24.93 6.95
N THR A 27 14.82 23.60 6.89
CA THR A 27 15.66 22.91 5.91
C THR A 27 14.96 22.87 4.55
N ASP A 28 15.70 22.57 3.49
CA ASP A 28 15.08 22.32 2.18
C ASP A 28 14.07 21.18 2.26
N HIS A 29 14.38 20.12 3.01
CA HIS A 29 13.44 19.05 3.33
C HIS A 29 12.17 19.59 4.01
N GLY A 30 12.30 20.38 5.09
CA GLY A 30 11.17 20.97 5.79
C GLY A 30 10.32 21.90 4.90
N ALA A 31 10.96 22.64 3.99
CA ALA A 31 10.27 23.46 3.00
C ALA A 31 9.45 22.63 2.00
N HIS A 32 9.94 21.47 1.60
CA HIS A 32 9.18 20.52 0.78
C HIS A 32 8.01 19.95 1.58
N VAL A 33 8.23 19.56 2.84
CA VAL A 33 7.18 19.02 3.71
C VAL A 33 5.99 19.99 3.82
N LEU A 34 6.26 21.26 4.11
CA LEU A 34 5.24 22.30 4.29
C LEU A 34 4.47 22.68 3.01
N LYS A 35 5.07 22.47 1.83
CA LYS A 35 4.44 22.81 0.53
C LYS A 35 3.62 21.67 -0.07
N SER A 36 3.64 20.48 0.54
CA SER A 36 3.05 19.27 -0.04
C SER A 36 1.55 19.14 0.23
N VAL A 37 0.81 18.57 -0.70
CA VAL A 37 -0.62 18.24 -0.55
C VAL A 37 -0.76 16.85 0.08
N ALA A 38 -1.72 16.70 1.01
CA ALA A 38 -2.03 15.42 1.66
C ALA A 38 -2.45 14.33 0.64
N PRO A 39 -2.22 13.03 0.92
CA PRO A 39 -1.46 12.51 2.06
C PRO A 39 0.04 12.80 1.93
N GLN A 40 0.67 13.14 3.07
CA GLN A 40 2.07 13.52 3.16
C GLN A 40 2.88 12.47 3.91
N PRO A 41 3.62 11.57 3.21
CA PRO A 41 4.48 10.58 3.84
C PRO A 41 5.47 11.12 4.89
N TYR A 42 5.90 12.38 4.76
CA TYR A 42 6.81 13.02 5.73
C TYR A 42 6.16 13.47 7.04
N ASP A 43 4.83 13.37 7.13
CA ASP A 43 4.06 13.57 8.35
C ASP A 43 3.42 12.22 8.73
N PRO A 44 4.11 11.35 9.49
CA PRO A 44 3.59 10.02 9.80
C PRO A 44 2.21 10.02 10.45
N ASP A 45 1.97 10.94 11.38
CA ASP A 45 0.72 10.99 12.14
C ASP A 45 -0.42 11.49 11.25
N GLY A 46 -0.18 12.55 10.47
CA GLY A 46 -1.15 13.04 9.49
C GLY A 46 -1.41 12.05 8.35
N PHE A 47 -0.38 11.36 7.87
CA PHE A 47 -0.49 10.30 6.87
C PHE A 47 -1.34 9.14 7.39
N MET A 48 -1.04 8.62 8.57
CA MET A 48 -1.80 7.50 9.14
C MET A 48 -3.23 7.90 9.49
N SER A 49 -3.46 9.12 9.97
CA SER A 49 -4.81 9.64 10.19
C SER A 49 -5.62 9.71 8.88
N TYR A 50 -5.00 10.19 7.80
CA TYR A 50 -5.61 10.19 6.47
C TYR A 50 -5.87 8.78 5.96
N PHE A 51 -4.90 7.87 6.12
CA PHE A 51 -5.02 6.47 5.72
C PHE A 51 -6.18 5.78 6.44
N ASP A 52 -6.29 5.95 7.76
CA ASP A 52 -7.35 5.35 8.58
C ASP A 52 -8.74 5.89 8.20
N ALA A 53 -8.85 7.20 7.96
CA ALA A 53 -10.09 7.82 7.50
C ALA A 53 -10.51 7.34 6.09
N THR A 54 -9.53 7.12 5.21
CA THR A 54 -9.74 6.73 3.82
C THR A 54 -10.03 5.23 3.69
N CYS A 55 -9.34 4.40 4.47
CA CYS A 55 -9.41 2.94 4.45
C CYS A 55 -10.18 2.41 5.68
N SER A 56 -11.41 2.87 5.88
CA SER A 56 -12.24 2.39 6.99
C SER A 56 -12.45 0.87 6.94
N GLY A 57 -12.24 0.19 8.06
CA GLY A 57 -12.39 -1.27 8.17
C GLY A 57 -11.22 -2.08 7.63
N ILE A 58 -10.09 -1.43 7.33
CA ILE A 58 -8.86 -2.12 6.91
C ILE A 58 -8.36 -3.09 8.00
N ASP A 59 -7.80 -4.22 7.57
CA ASP A 59 -7.23 -5.22 8.48
C ASP A 59 -6.08 -4.63 9.33
N PRO A 60 -6.02 -4.93 10.64
CA PRO A 60 -5.01 -4.36 11.54
C PRO A 60 -3.56 -4.67 11.14
N ALA A 61 -3.29 -5.83 10.53
CA ALA A 61 -1.95 -6.18 10.07
C ALA A 61 -1.55 -5.33 8.85
N VAL A 62 -2.48 -5.10 7.91
CA VAL A 62 -2.26 -4.17 6.78
C VAL A 62 -1.92 -2.78 7.32
N ARG A 63 -2.71 -2.27 8.26
CA ARG A 63 -2.46 -0.97 8.90
C ARG A 63 -1.09 -0.92 9.58
N SER A 64 -0.71 -1.97 10.30
CA SER A 64 0.60 -2.06 10.97
C SER A 64 1.76 -1.98 9.98
N TYR A 65 1.68 -2.72 8.87
CA TYR A 65 2.70 -2.68 7.83
C TYR A 65 2.82 -1.31 7.16
N VAL A 66 1.69 -0.61 6.94
CA VAL A 66 1.72 0.76 6.41
C VAL A 66 2.38 1.71 7.40
N ALA A 67 2.06 1.62 8.70
CA ALA A 67 2.68 2.44 9.73
C ALA A 67 4.20 2.21 9.79
N GLU A 68 4.64 0.96 9.78
CA GLU A 68 6.07 0.61 9.73
C GLU A 68 6.75 1.13 8.46
N ALA A 69 6.07 1.06 7.31
CA ALA A 69 6.59 1.59 6.06
C ALA A 69 6.83 3.10 6.12
N VAL A 70 5.87 3.86 6.68
CA VAL A 70 5.98 5.31 6.84
C VAL A 70 7.10 5.67 7.82
N HIS A 71 7.22 4.96 8.95
CA HIS A 71 8.30 5.20 9.90
C HIS A 71 9.68 4.87 9.31
N ALA A 72 9.81 3.76 8.58
CA ALA A 72 11.04 3.39 7.90
C ALA A 72 11.42 4.43 6.83
N PHE A 73 10.44 4.93 6.07
CA PHE A 73 10.66 5.97 5.08
C PHE A 73 11.21 7.26 5.71
N ASN A 74 10.63 7.70 6.83
CA ASN A 74 11.09 8.89 7.56
C ASN A 74 12.41 8.70 8.31
N SER A 75 12.91 7.47 8.40
CA SER A 75 14.20 7.12 9.01
C SER A 75 15.28 6.85 7.96
N ASP A 76 15.08 7.30 6.72
CA ASP A 76 15.95 7.04 5.56
C ASP A 76 16.18 5.53 5.26
N CYS A 77 15.31 4.66 5.78
CA CYS A 77 15.37 3.20 5.59
C CYS A 77 14.54 2.76 4.38
N THR A 78 14.86 3.27 3.20
CA THR A 78 14.05 3.13 1.97
C THR A 78 13.73 1.68 1.59
N ARG A 79 14.69 0.76 1.75
CA ARG A 79 14.46 -0.68 1.48
C ARG A 79 13.47 -1.29 2.46
N ALA A 80 13.58 -0.98 3.74
CA ALA A 80 12.64 -1.48 4.75
C ALA A 80 11.23 -0.94 4.49
N ALA A 81 11.11 0.34 4.15
CA ALA A 81 9.82 0.95 3.78
C ALA A 81 9.16 0.23 2.58
N ALA A 82 9.94 -0.07 1.55
CA ALA A 82 9.49 -0.82 0.38
C ALA A 82 9.06 -2.26 0.72
N VAL A 83 9.78 -2.95 1.60
CA VAL A 83 9.41 -4.29 2.09
C VAL A 83 8.08 -4.24 2.83
N MET A 84 7.92 -3.29 3.75
CA MET A 84 6.70 -3.17 4.56
C MET A 84 5.46 -2.84 3.72
N LEU A 85 5.58 -1.94 2.74
CA LEU A 85 4.51 -1.74 1.75
C LEU A 85 4.18 -3.03 1.00
N GLY A 86 5.21 -3.78 0.56
CA GLY A 86 5.04 -5.08 -0.08
C GLY A 86 4.22 -6.05 0.79
N CYS A 87 4.57 -6.20 2.06
CA CYS A 87 3.83 -7.03 3.02
C CYS A 87 2.37 -6.57 3.19
N ALA A 88 2.11 -5.26 3.26
CA ALA A 88 0.76 -4.72 3.33
C ALA A 88 -0.08 -5.10 2.10
N SER A 89 0.50 -5.04 0.90
CA SER A 89 -0.16 -5.47 -0.34
C SER A 89 -0.46 -6.95 -0.38
N GLU A 90 0.52 -7.78 -0.01
CA GLU A 90 0.34 -9.23 0.00
C GLU A 90 -0.79 -9.62 0.95
N LYS A 91 -0.83 -9.02 2.15
CA LYS A 91 -1.91 -9.24 3.11
C LYS A 91 -3.27 -8.81 2.55
N LEU A 92 -3.38 -7.65 1.91
CA LEU A 92 -4.62 -7.20 1.27
C LEU A 92 -5.12 -8.16 0.20
N LEU A 93 -4.22 -8.65 -0.65
CA LEU A 93 -4.57 -9.59 -1.70
C LEU A 93 -5.02 -10.94 -1.12
N LEU A 94 -4.38 -11.42 -0.06
CA LEU A 94 -4.80 -12.64 0.63
C LEU A 94 -6.20 -12.48 1.23
N LEU A 95 -6.48 -11.35 1.88
CA LEU A 95 -7.82 -11.04 2.40
C LEU A 95 -8.87 -10.98 1.29
N LEU A 96 -8.53 -10.42 0.13
CA LEU A 96 -9.43 -10.41 -1.03
C LEU A 96 -9.67 -11.83 -1.57
N CYS A 97 -8.64 -12.68 -1.63
CA CYS A 97 -8.81 -14.09 -1.99
C CYS A 97 -9.74 -14.82 -1.02
N GLU A 98 -9.55 -14.62 0.28
CA GLU A 98 -10.36 -15.22 1.35
C GLU A 98 -11.82 -14.77 1.26
N SER A 99 -12.07 -13.46 1.14
CA SER A 99 -13.43 -12.91 1.00
C SER A 99 -14.11 -13.40 -0.28
N PHE A 100 -13.39 -13.41 -1.41
CA PHE A 100 -13.91 -13.93 -2.67
C PHE A 100 -14.25 -15.43 -2.59
N GLU A 101 -13.37 -16.25 -2.04
CA GLU A 101 -13.62 -17.69 -1.86
C GLU A 101 -14.81 -17.96 -0.95
N ALA A 102 -14.94 -17.19 0.14
CA ALA A 102 -16.07 -17.28 1.05
C ALA A 102 -17.39 -16.95 0.33
N ALA A 103 -17.37 -15.96 -0.58
CA ALA A 103 -18.52 -15.52 -1.35
C ALA A 103 -19.00 -16.49 -2.43
N ILE A 104 -18.19 -17.50 -2.82
CA ILE A 104 -18.59 -18.47 -3.84
C ILE A 104 -19.65 -19.41 -3.26
N GLY A 105 -20.89 -19.29 -3.76
CA GLY A 105 -22.01 -20.14 -3.33
C GLY A 105 -22.00 -21.55 -3.94
N ASP A 106 -21.50 -21.70 -5.17
CA ASP A 106 -21.42 -23.00 -5.85
C ASP A 106 -20.26 -23.84 -5.30
N ALA A 107 -20.58 -25.00 -4.74
CA ALA A 107 -19.60 -25.88 -4.10
C ALA A 107 -18.51 -26.39 -5.07
N THR A 108 -18.85 -26.62 -6.34
CA THR A 108 -17.91 -27.10 -7.36
C THR A 108 -16.94 -25.98 -7.74
N LYS A 109 -17.45 -24.76 -7.98
CA LYS A 109 -16.62 -23.59 -8.26
C LYS A 109 -15.72 -23.25 -7.08
N LYS A 110 -16.25 -23.31 -5.86
CA LYS A 110 -15.48 -23.05 -4.63
C LYS A 110 -14.34 -24.06 -4.47
N ALA A 111 -14.63 -25.35 -4.60
CA ALA A 111 -13.61 -26.39 -4.52
C ALA A 111 -12.53 -26.23 -5.61
N LYS A 112 -12.92 -25.87 -6.84
CA LYS A 112 -11.98 -25.58 -7.92
C LYS A 112 -11.10 -24.37 -7.59
N PHE A 113 -11.70 -23.26 -7.15
CA PHE A 113 -10.95 -22.06 -6.80
C PHE A 113 -9.97 -22.30 -5.65
N SER A 114 -10.41 -22.99 -4.59
CA SER A 114 -9.57 -23.38 -3.45
C SER A 114 -8.37 -24.21 -3.88
N LYS A 115 -8.61 -25.21 -4.74
CA LYS A 115 -7.54 -26.05 -5.32
C LYS A 115 -6.55 -25.23 -6.15
N ASP A 116 -7.05 -24.35 -7.01
CA ASP A 116 -6.22 -23.50 -7.86
C ASP A 116 -5.35 -22.54 -7.00
N LEU A 117 -5.92 -21.96 -5.94
CA LEU A 117 -5.20 -21.11 -4.97
C LEU A 117 -4.11 -21.86 -4.18
N ALA A 118 -4.34 -23.14 -3.88
CA ALA A 118 -3.42 -23.99 -3.14
C ALA A 118 -2.32 -24.60 -4.03
N ALA A 119 -2.48 -24.57 -5.36
CA ALA A 119 -1.56 -25.22 -6.29
C ALA A 119 -0.13 -24.67 -6.22
N ARG A 120 0.05 -23.39 -5.85
CA ARG A 120 1.36 -22.77 -5.61
C ARG A 120 1.30 -21.81 -4.43
N TRP A 121 2.36 -21.80 -3.63
CA TRP A 121 2.48 -20.91 -2.47
C TRP A 121 2.67 -19.43 -2.85
N ALA A 122 3.28 -19.17 -4.00
CA ALA A 122 3.68 -17.83 -4.42
C ALA A 122 2.48 -16.88 -4.60
N ILE A 123 2.58 -15.67 -4.05
CA ILE A 123 1.51 -14.67 -4.11
C ILE A 123 1.13 -14.27 -5.54
N SER A 124 2.07 -14.29 -6.49
CA SER A 124 1.79 -14.03 -7.91
C SER A 124 0.85 -15.06 -8.53
N HIS A 125 0.92 -16.32 -8.10
CA HIS A 125 0.00 -17.35 -8.55
C HIS A 125 -1.40 -17.11 -7.99
N LYS A 126 -1.51 -16.75 -6.71
CA LYS A 126 -2.79 -16.41 -6.07
C LYS A 126 -3.44 -15.18 -6.73
N TYR A 127 -2.64 -14.15 -7.01
CA TYR A 127 -3.08 -12.97 -7.76
C TYR A 127 -3.67 -13.35 -9.12
N THR A 128 -2.92 -14.06 -9.96
CA THR A 128 -3.38 -14.47 -11.29
C THR A 128 -4.65 -15.31 -11.20
N THR A 129 -4.69 -16.27 -10.27
CA THR A 129 -5.87 -17.12 -10.06
C THR A 129 -7.11 -16.30 -9.71
N LEU A 130 -6.99 -15.35 -8.78
CA LEU A 130 -8.08 -14.45 -8.41
C LEU A 130 -8.50 -13.53 -9.58
N ARG A 131 -7.53 -12.86 -10.20
CA ARG A 131 -7.75 -11.93 -11.31
C ARG A 131 -8.50 -12.60 -12.46
N ASP A 132 -8.09 -13.80 -12.86
CA ASP A 132 -8.74 -14.52 -13.96
C ASP A 132 -10.22 -14.83 -13.65
N ARG A 133 -10.61 -15.01 -12.37
CA ARG A 133 -12.02 -15.19 -11.98
C ARG A 133 -12.78 -13.86 -11.92
N LEU A 134 -12.13 -12.80 -11.44
CA LEU A 134 -12.72 -11.46 -11.43
C LEU A 134 -12.98 -10.95 -12.86
N GLU A 135 -12.06 -11.20 -13.80
CA GLU A 135 -12.21 -10.83 -15.22
C GLU A 135 -13.41 -11.53 -15.90
N LEU A 136 -13.69 -12.79 -15.54
CA LEU A 136 -14.90 -13.49 -15.99
C LEU A 136 -16.16 -12.78 -15.49
N MET A 137 -16.19 -12.37 -14.22
CA MET A 137 -17.31 -11.63 -13.65
C MET A 137 -17.46 -10.23 -14.27
N VAL A 138 -16.35 -9.53 -14.56
CA VAL A 138 -16.36 -8.25 -15.30
C VAL A 138 -17.00 -8.43 -16.67
N THR A 139 -16.55 -9.42 -17.43
CA THR A 139 -17.07 -9.71 -18.78
C THR A 139 -18.55 -10.07 -18.74
N ALA A 140 -18.96 -10.84 -17.73
CA ALA A 140 -20.36 -11.20 -17.49
C ALA A 140 -21.19 -10.07 -16.83
N LYS A 141 -20.58 -8.91 -16.54
CA LYS A 141 -21.21 -7.77 -15.84
C LYS A 141 -21.85 -8.14 -14.50
N LYS A 142 -21.22 -9.05 -13.76
CA LYS A 142 -21.66 -9.57 -12.46
C LYS A 142 -21.08 -8.81 -11.25
N ILE A 143 -20.29 -7.77 -11.50
CA ILE A 143 -19.80 -6.87 -10.45
C ILE A 143 -20.13 -5.41 -10.81
N PRO A 144 -20.28 -4.53 -9.80
CA PRO A 144 -20.43 -3.09 -10.00
C PRO A 144 -19.33 -2.49 -10.87
N HIS A 145 -19.67 -1.43 -11.61
CA HIS A 145 -18.74 -0.74 -12.52
C HIS A 145 -17.45 -0.30 -11.83
N GLU A 146 -17.55 0.28 -10.63
CA GLU A 146 -16.38 0.70 -9.84
C GLU A 146 -15.41 -0.45 -9.54
N HIS A 147 -15.93 -1.65 -9.24
CA HIS A 147 -15.10 -2.83 -9.02
C HIS A 147 -14.52 -3.38 -10.33
N ALA A 148 -15.24 -3.25 -11.44
CA ALA A 148 -14.70 -3.60 -12.74
C ALA A 148 -13.51 -2.69 -13.13
N GLU A 149 -13.59 -1.38 -12.85
CA GLU A 149 -12.45 -0.46 -13.01
C GLU A 149 -11.28 -0.88 -12.11
N THR A 150 -11.56 -1.19 -10.84
CA THR A 150 -10.56 -1.67 -9.88
C THR A 150 -9.82 -2.91 -10.37
N VAL A 151 -10.53 -3.86 -10.99
CA VAL A 151 -9.94 -5.07 -11.58
C VAL A 151 -9.06 -4.75 -12.79
N ALA A 152 -9.46 -3.80 -13.62
CA ALA A 152 -8.74 -3.44 -14.83
C ALA A 152 -7.51 -2.54 -14.58
N GLY A 153 -7.54 -1.69 -13.54
CA GLY A 153 -6.54 -0.65 -13.30
C GLY A 153 -5.78 -0.82 -11.99
N GLU A 154 -6.46 -0.60 -10.86
CA GLU A 154 -5.83 -0.44 -9.54
C GLU A 154 -5.22 -1.75 -9.01
N LEU A 155 -5.89 -2.89 -9.21
CA LEU A 155 -5.36 -4.21 -8.83
C LEU A 155 -4.02 -4.54 -9.53
N PRO A 156 -3.92 -4.47 -10.88
CA PRO A 156 -2.66 -4.74 -11.57
C PRO A 156 -1.58 -3.71 -11.26
N ALA A 157 -1.93 -2.42 -11.16
CA ALA A 157 -0.98 -1.37 -10.83
C ALA A 157 -0.40 -1.54 -9.42
N GLY A 158 -1.26 -1.77 -8.42
CA GLY A 158 -0.85 -2.01 -7.04
C GLY A 158 0.01 -3.27 -6.90
N PHE A 159 -0.44 -4.40 -7.47
CA PHE A 159 0.30 -5.65 -7.38
C PHE A 159 1.70 -5.55 -8.01
N GLU A 160 1.83 -4.93 -9.19
CA GLU A 160 3.13 -4.82 -9.86
C GLU A 160 4.08 -3.85 -9.14
N LEU A 161 3.57 -2.75 -8.60
CA LEU A 161 4.35 -1.81 -7.78
C LEU A 161 4.96 -2.51 -6.56
N LEU A 162 4.17 -3.35 -5.90
CA LEU A 162 4.51 -3.96 -4.61
C LEU A 162 5.40 -5.19 -4.80
N ARG A 163 5.21 -5.91 -5.91
CA ARG A 163 6.14 -6.96 -6.38
C ARG A 163 7.52 -6.39 -6.73
N ARG A 164 7.59 -5.25 -7.44
CA ARG A 164 8.87 -4.60 -7.80
C ARG A 164 9.61 -4.09 -6.57
N CYS A 165 8.91 -3.46 -5.64
CA CYS A 165 9.49 -2.96 -4.38
C CYS A 165 10.11 -4.09 -3.55
N ARG A 166 9.40 -5.22 -3.40
CA ARG A 166 9.90 -6.39 -2.68
C ARG A 166 11.11 -7.03 -3.39
N ASN A 167 11.04 -7.21 -4.71
CA ASN A 167 12.10 -7.85 -5.47
C ASN A 167 13.38 -7.00 -5.53
N ALA A 168 13.25 -5.67 -5.61
CA ALA A 168 14.38 -4.74 -5.58
C ALA A 168 15.02 -4.64 -4.18
N ALA A 169 14.24 -4.82 -3.11
CA ALA A 169 14.75 -4.77 -1.74
C ALA A 169 15.35 -6.11 -1.25
N GLY A 170 14.89 -7.25 -1.78
CA GLY A 170 15.21 -8.59 -1.26
C GLY A 170 16.28 -9.39 -2.01
N HIS A 171 16.73 -8.98 -3.20
CA HIS A 171 17.74 -9.73 -3.97
C HIS A 171 19.14 -9.13 -3.78
N PRO A 172 20.13 -9.86 -3.20
CA PRO A 172 21.47 -9.33 -2.95
C PRO A 172 22.20 -8.83 -4.21
N ASP A 173 21.99 -9.54 -5.34
CA ASP A 173 22.71 -9.29 -6.60
C ASP A 173 22.00 -8.34 -7.58
N VAL A 174 20.80 -7.84 -7.24
CA VAL A 174 20.14 -6.80 -8.05
C VAL A 174 20.39 -5.48 -7.34
N PRO A 175 21.17 -4.55 -7.93
CA PRO A 175 21.23 -3.18 -7.43
C PRO A 175 19.87 -2.53 -7.73
N GLY A 176 18.89 -2.83 -6.88
CA GLY A 176 17.61 -2.17 -6.86
C GLY A 176 17.77 -0.88 -6.07
N ASP A 177 18.14 0.19 -6.76
CA ASP A 177 17.96 1.54 -6.24
C ASP A 177 16.47 1.84 -6.15
N VAL A 178 15.82 1.28 -5.12
CA VAL A 178 14.53 1.81 -4.67
C VAL A 178 14.84 3.22 -4.17
N SER A 179 14.59 4.21 -5.01
CA SER A 179 14.81 5.61 -4.65
C SER A 179 13.81 6.04 -3.59
N ASN A 180 14.20 7.05 -2.78
CA ASN A 180 13.30 7.67 -1.82
C ASN A 180 12.02 8.17 -2.52
N ASP A 181 12.16 8.81 -3.69
CA ASP A 181 11.04 9.28 -4.52
C ASP A 181 10.07 8.16 -4.92
N THR A 182 10.60 6.98 -5.22
CA THR A 182 9.77 5.81 -5.56
C THR A 182 8.94 5.38 -4.37
N VAL A 183 9.54 5.27 -3.18
CA VAL A 183 8.79 4.91 -1.96
C VAL A 183 7.79 6.00 -1.58
N PHE A 184 8.16 7.27 -1.73
CA PHE A 184 7.28 8.40 -1.49
C PHE A 184 6.01 8.31 -2.37
N LEU A 185 6.18 8.08 -3.67
CA LEU A 185 5.04 7.92 -4.58
C LEU A 185 4.22 6.67 -4.24
N ASN A 186 4.88 5.59 -3.85
CA ASN A 186 4.21 4.34 -3.51
C ASN A 186 3.39 4.45 -2.24
N LEU A 187 3.86 5.13 -1.19
CA LEU A 187 3.07 5.39 0.02
C LEU A 187 1.77 6.13 -0.33
N ARG A 188 1.86 7.16 -1.18
CA ARG A 188 0.68 7.93 -1.60
C ARG A 188 -0.27 7.09 -2.44
N THR A 189 0.25 6.34 -3.41
CA THR A 189 -0.54 5.51 -4.32
C THR A 189 -1.18 4.32 -3.59
N PHE A 190 -0.49 3.76 -2.59
CA PHE A 190 -0.97 2.63 -1.80
C PHE A 190 -2.27 2.94 -1.07
N THR A 191 -2.47 4.17 -0.61
CA THR A 191 -3.69 4.53 0.14
C THR A 191 -4.94 4.33 -0.72
N GLU A 192 -4.93 4.79 -1.96
CA GLU A 192 -6.05 4.62 -2.88
C GLU A 192 -6.22 3.15 -3.29
N TYR A 193 -5.12 2.45 -3.57
CA TYR A 193 -5.13 1.02 -3.83
C TYR A 193 -5.78 0.22 -2.68
N ALA A 194 -5.35 0.48 -1.43
CA ALA A 194 -5.87 -0.18 -0.24
C ALA A 194 -7.36 0.09 -0.06
N ARG A 195 -7.80 1.33 -0.27
CA ARG A 195 -9.22 1.70 -0.23
C ARG A 195 -10.05 0.91 -1.25
N ARG A 196 -9.60 0.82 -2.49
CA ARG A 196 -10.31 0.11 -3.56
C ARG A 196 -10.38 -1.40 -3.30
N VAL A 197 -9.27 -2.00 -2.88
CA VAL A 197 -9.22 -3.43 -2.52
C VAL A 197 -10.11 -3.71 -1.29
N GLN A 198 -10.06 -2.85 -0.27
CA GLN A 198 -10.93 -2.98 0.90
C GLN A 198 -12.42 -2.87 0.52
N SER A 199 -12.77 -1.99 -0.41
CA SER A 199 -14.13 -1.89 -0.95
C SER A 199 -14.58 -3.21 -1.59
N MET A 200 -13.72 -3.86 -2.37
CA MET A 200 -14.00 -5.19 -2.93
C MET A 200 -14.11 -6.29 -1.86
N ILE A 201 -13.24 -6.27 -0.84
CA ILE A 201 -13.32 -7.21 0.30
C ILE A 201 -14.69 -7.09 0.97
N THR A 202 -15.15 -5.87 1.25
CA THR A 202 -16.46 -5.60 1.82
C THR A 202 -17.59 -6.05 0.90
N HIS A 203 -17.47 -5.80 -0.41
CA HIS A 203 -18.47 -6.24 -1.40
C HIS A 203 -18.68 -7.76 -1.38
N PHE A 204 -17.60 -8.54 -1.43
CA PHE A 204 -17.68 -10.00 -1.38
C PHE A 204 -18.06 -10.54 0.01
N GLY A 205 -17.88 -9.76 1.08
CA GLY A 205 -18.45 -10.06 2.39
C GLY A 205 -19.99 -10.01 2.42
N ALA A 206 -20.62 -9.29 1.49
CA ALA A 206 -22.08 -9.10 1.44
C ALA A 206 -22.75 -9.67 0.18
N THR A 207 -21.99 -9.95 -0.88
CA THR A 207 -22.50 -10.35 -2.19
C THR A 207 -21.84 -11.63 -2.66
N ALA A 208 -22.63 -12.57 -3.18
CA ALA A 208 -22.11 -13.83 -3.69
C ALA A 208 -21.23 -13.63 -4.93
N ALA A 209 -20.11 -14.35 -4.97
CA ALA A 209 -19.25 -14.44 -6.13
C ALA A 209 -19.72 -15.60 -7.03
N ASP A 210 -20.01 -15.29 -8.29
CA ASP A 210 -20.46 -16.28 -9.28
C ASP A 210 -19.76 -16.05 -10.63
N TRP A 211 -18.53 -16.53 -10.73
CA TRP A 211 -17.68 -16.43 -11.92
C TRP A 211 -17.95 -17.53 -12.95
#